data_AF-A0AAD8WT91-F1
#
_entry.id   AF-A0AAD8WT91-F1
#
_cell.length_a   1.000
_cell.length_b   1.000
_cell.length_c   1.000
_cell.angle_alpha   90.00
_cell.angle_beta   90.00
_cell.angle_gamma   90.00
#
_symmetry.space_group_name_H-M   'P 1'
#
loop_
_entity.id
_entity.type
_entity.pdbx_description
1 polymer ?
#
loop_
_entity_poly.entity_id
_entity_poly.type
_entity_poly.pdbx_seq_one_letter_code
_entity_poly.pdbx_strand_id
1 'polypeptide(L)'
;MGSPRSNPGGSCSKKKGVVSYYLDSVVAPLKTLNSKEGVLLLEEVKAPKIQGTLEERLQTLEDTTSSWRKRFEPYEARIKDLEEKYVHTVSQLDKFQALMWDVENQNCAYEYLFKKIAEVASTKYIDLPLSFYNGRPYPWKLEEWEAHYEDNDAKEEDPAPTTQAWGNST
;
A
#
# COMPACT_ATOMS: atom_id res chain seq x y z
N MET A 1 69.77 44.77 -17.05
CA MET A 1 69.96 45.61 -15.86
C MET A 1 68.63 45.67 -15.15
N GLY A 2 68.43 45.37 -13.87
CA GLY A 2 69.29 44.97 -12.77
C GLY A 2 68.42 45.02 -11.51
N SER A 3 68.35 43.89 -10.81
CA SER A 3 68.15 43.75 -9.36
C SER A 3 66.83 44.15 -8.64
N PRO A 4 66.60 43.54 -7.45
CA PRO A 4 65.29 43.22 -6.89
C PRO A 4 64.89 44.09 -5.68
N ARG A 5 63.63 43.99 -5.23
CA ARG A 5 63.15 44.50 -3.92
C ARG A 5 62.13 43.50 -3.36
N SER A 6 62.54 42.63 -2.43
CA SER A 6 62.56 42.82 -0.96
C SER A 6 61.19 42.66 -0.31
N ASN A 7 60.99 41.49 0.32
CA ASN A 7 59.98 41.24 1.36
C ASN A 7 60.20 42.16 2.57
N PRO A 8 59.12 42.51 3.28
CA PRO A 8 59.15 42.54 4.73
C PRO A 8 58.12 41.56 5.31
N GLY A 9 58.59 40.74 6.24
CA GLY A 9 57.80 39.74 6.95
C GLY A 9 56.64 40.35 7.74
N GLY A 10 55.45 39.79 7.54
CA GLY A 10 54.30 40.00 8.40
C GLY A 10 54.47 39.22 9.69
N SER A 11 54.52 39.94 10.80
CA SER A 11 54.62 39.43 12.17
C SER A 11 53.50 38.42 12.47
N CYS A 12 53.89 37.17 12.74
CA CYS A 12 52.99 36.17 13.30
C CYS A 12 52.79 36.51 14.78
N SER A 13 51.69 37.20 15.08
CA SER A 13 51.24 37.49 16.43
C SER A 13 51.11 36.17 17.19
N LYS A 14 51.98 35.96 18.20
CA LYS A 14 51.88 34.84 19.14
C LYS A 14 50.53 34.90 19.85
N LYS A 15 49.53 34.18 19.34
CA LYS A 15 48.34 33.84 20.11
C LYS A 15 48.82 32.94 21.24
N LYS A 16 48.85 33.48 22.47
CA LYS A 16 49.12 32.72 23.69
C LYS A 16 48.17 31.51 23.69
N GLY A 17 48.75 30.33 23.72
CA GLY A 17 48.04 29.07 23.60
C GLY A 17 46.96 28.95 24.66
N VAL A 18 45.71 28.87 24.21
CA VAL A 18 44.64 28.29 25.01
C VAL A 18 44.92 26.79 25.04
N VAL A 19 45.78 26.37 25.97
CA VAL A 19 45.95 24.96 26.29
C VAL A 19 44.65 24.55 26.96
N SER A 20 43.88 23.71 26.28
CA SER A 20 42.64 23.14 26.82
C SER A 20 42.95 22.48 28.16
N TYR A 21 42.33 22.95 29.25
CA TYR A 21 42.48 22.39 30.60
C TYR A 21 42.17 20.88 30.67
N TYR A 22 41.46 20.36 29.67
CA TYR A 22 41.11 18.96 29.56
C TYR A 22 42.28 18.08 29.09
N LEU A 23 43.26 18.63 28.35
CA LEU A 23 44.40 17.83 27.87
C LEU A 23 45.31 17.39 29.01
N ASP A 24 45.53 18.23 30.02
CA ASP A 24 46.35 17.87 31.18
C ASP A 24 45.74 16.69 31.97
N SER A 25 44.40 16.57 31.98
CA SER A 25 43.69 15.46 32.63
C SER A 25 43.76 14.15 31.85
N VAL A 26 43.88 14.21 30.51
CA VAL A 26 43.95 13.01 29.65
C VAL A 26 45.36 12.43 29.62
N VAL A 27 46.38 13.25 29.87
CA VAL A 27 47.79 12.83 29.92
C VAL A 27 48.22 12.40 31.34
N ALA A 28 47.44 12.77 32.37
CA ALA A 28 47.72 12.34 33.74
C ALA A 28 47.55 10.81 33.89
N PRO A 29 48.54 10.09 34.45
CA PRO A 29 48.41 8.66 34.70
C PRO A 29 47.21 8.39 35.61
N LEU A 30 46.29 7.53 35.16
CA LEU A 30 45.12 7.11 35.93
C LEU A 30 45.61 6.51 37.25
N LYS A 31 45.06 6.96 38.38
CA LYS A 31 45.39 6.43 39.71
C LYS A 31 44.19 5.72 40.30
N THR A 32 44.40 4.53 40.86
CA THR A 32 43.38 3.76 41.57
C THR A 32 43.65 3.79 43.06
N LEU A 33 42.57 3.91 43.84
CA LEU A 33 42.58 3.92 45.30
C LEU A 33 42.39 2.49 45.81
N ASN A 34 43.43 1.91 46.42
CA ASN A 34 43.39 0.56 46.99
C ASN A 34 43.55 0.64 48.51
N SER A 35 42.68 -0.04 49.27
CA SER A 35 42.79 -0.11 50.74
C SER A 35 43.58 -1.35 51.14
N LYS A 36 44.68 -1.19 51.88
CA LYS A 36 45.42 -2.28 52.54
C LYS A 36 45.64 -1.92 54.01
N GLU A 37 45.25 -2.82 54.90
CA GLU A 37 45.42 -2.66 56.36
C GLU A 37 44.85 -1.34 56.92
N GLY A 38 43.74 -0.86 56.36
CA GLY A 38 43.08 0.37 56.79
C GLY A 38 43.73 1.67 56.27
N VAL A 39 44.78 1.58 55.47
CA VAL A 39 45.43 2.72 54.82
C VAL A 39 45.08 2.74 53.34
N LEU A 40 44.64 3.91 52.86
CA LEU A 40 44.36 4.16 51.45
C LEU A 40 45.66 4.40 50.68
N LEU A 41 46.01 3.49 49.77
CA LEU A 41 47.18 3.60 48.90
C LEU A 41 46.75 4.05 47.50
N LEU A 42 47.39 5.10 47.01
CA LEU A 42 47.23 5.62 45.66
C LEU A 42 48.20 4.88 44.74
N GLU A 43 47.71 3.95 43.93
CA GLU A 43 48.54 3.18 42.99
C GLU A 43 48.30 3.68 41.56
N GLU A 44 49.38 3.95 40.82
CA GLU A 44 49.28 4.31 39.42
C GLU A 44 48.84 3.08 38.61
N VAL A 45 47.76 3.23 37.84
CA VAL A 45 47.26 2.21 36.94
C VAL A 45 48.33 1.98 35.89
N LYS A 46 48.95 0.80 35.93
CA LYS A 46 49.83 0.36 34.84
C LYS A 46 49.02 0.40 33.55
N ALA A 47 49.48 1.21 32.59
CA ALA A 47 48.93 1.21 31.25
C ALA A 47 48.82 -0.25 30.75
N PRO A 48 47.75 -0.60 30.01
CA PRO A 48 47.61 -1.93 29.45
C PRO A 48 48.94 -2.29 28.79
N LYS A 49 49.56 -3.39 29.23
CA LYS A 49 50.87 -3.81 28.72
C LYS A 49 50.75 -3.86 27.20
N ILE A 50 51.38 -2.91 26.52
CA ILE A 50 51.42 -2.86 25.07
C ILE A 50 52.29 -4.05 24.67
N GLN A 51 51.64 -5.19 24.45
CA GLN A 51 52.28 -6.37 23.89
C GLN A 51 52.34 -6.18 22.37
N GLY A 52 53.55 -6.26 21.82
CA GLY A 52 53.81 -6.07 20.40
C GLY A 52 54.21 -4.64 20.01
N THR A 53 54.86 -4.53 18.86
CA THR A 53 55.17 -3.24 18.24
C THR A 53 53.88 -2.60 17.70
N LEU A 54 53.89 -1.27 17.54
CA LEU A 54 52.73 -0.54 17.02
C LEU A 54 52.27 -1.09 15.65
N GLU A 55 53.22 -1.47 14.81
CA GLU A 55 52.99 -2.05 13.49
C GLU A 55 52.21 -3.37 13.56
N GLU A 56 52.56 -4.29 14.46
CA GLU A 56 51.83 -5.57 14.63
C GLU A 56 50.37 -5.34 15.03
N ARG A 57 50.11 -4.37 15.90
CA ARG A 57 48.74 -4.01 16.32
C ARG A 57 47.94 -3.42 15.16
N LEU A 58 48.58 -2.59 14.34
CA LEU A 58 47.95 -1.97 13.17
C LEU A 58 47.62 -3.05 12.14
N GLN A 59 48.56 -3.98 11.89
CA GLN A 59 48.35 -5.13 11.01
C GLN A 59 47.17 -6.00 11.48
N THR A 60 47.07 -6.26 12.78
CA THR A 60 45.96 -7.06 13.34
C THR A 60 44.60 -6.37 13.14
N LEU A 61 44.56 -5.04 13.24
CA LEU A 61 43.34 -4.26 12.97
C LEU A 61 42.98 -4.26 11.48
N GLU A 62 43.96 -4.14 10.59
CA GLU A 62 43.74 -4.25 9.14
C GLU A 62 43.23 -5.65 8.76
N ASP A 63 43.82 -6.70 9.30
CA ASP A 63 43.40 -8.08 9.04
C ASP A 63 41.98 -8.34 9.55
N THR A 64 41.64 -7.84 10.75
CA THR A 64 40.29 -7.98 11.29
C THR A 64 39.27 -7.18 10.49
N THR A 65 39.54 -5.93 10.13
CA THR A 65 38.63 -5.11 9.30
C THR A 65 38.46 -5.69 7.90
N SER A 66 39.52 -6.26 7.31
CA SER A 66 39.47 -7.00 6.04
C SER A 66 38.63 -8.26 6.15
N SER A 67 38.81 -9.04 7.23
CA SER A 67 37.99 -10.22 7.53
C SER A 67 36.51 -9.89 7.68
N TRP A 68 36.19 -8.83 8.42
CA TRP A 68 34.82 -8.34 8.56
C TRP A 68 34.23 -7.90 7.23
N ARG A 69 34.97 -7.13 6.43
CA ARG A 69 34.54 -6.70 5.09
C ARG A 69 34.15 -7.88 4.20
N LYS A 70 35.01 -8.90 4.12
CA LYS A 70 34.75 -10.12 3.33
C LYS A 70 33.50 -10.87 3.81
N ARG A 71 33.20 -10.81 5.12
CA ARG A 71 31.97 -11.40 5.67
C ARG A 71 30.73 -10.58 5.32
N PHE A 72 30.83 -9.26 5.18
CA PHE A 72 29.71 -8.38 4.86
C PHE A 72 29.35 -8.31 3.37
N GLU A 73 30.33 -8.44 2.48
CA GLU A 73 30.12 -8.47 1.02
C GLU A 73 28.97 -9.39 0.55
N PRO A 74 28.86 -10.67 0.98
CA PRO A 74 27.75 -11.53 0.55
C PRO A 74 26.39 -11.09 1.10
N TYR A 75 26.35 -10.47 2.28
CA TYR A 75 25.10 -9.93 2.83
C TYR A 75 24.64 -8.70 2.05
N GLU A 76 25.57 -7.82 1.66
CA GLU A 76 25.27 -6.66 0.82
C GLU A 76 24.73 -7.11 -0.55
N ALA A 77 25.36 -8.10 -1.18
CA ALA A 77 24.89 -8.66 -2.44
C ALA A 77 23.49 -9.29 -2.31
N ARG A 78 23.23 -10.01 -1.21
CA ARG A 78 21.91 -10.57 -0.92
C ARG A 78 20.84 -9.51 -0.70
N ILE A 79 21.18 -8.40 -0.03
CA ILE A 79 20.24 -7.29 0.17
C ILE A 79 19.85 -6.70 -1.18
N LYS A 80 20.81 -6.43 -2.08
CA LYS A 80 20.53 -5.92 -3.42
C LYS A 80 19.63 -6.87 -4.24
N ASP A 81 19.91 -8.17 -4.22
CA ASP A 81 19.05 -9.17 -4.87
C ASP A 81 17.63 -9.21 -4.29
N LEU A 82 17.48 -9.07 -2.98
CA LEU A 82 16.17 -8.98 -2.33
C LEU A 82 15.43 -7.67 -2.67
N GLU A 83 16.13 -6.56 -2.75
CA GLU A 83 15.57 -5.26 -3.18
C GLU A 83 15.06 -5.33 -4.62
N GLU A 84 15.83 -5.91 -5.54
CA GLU A 84 15.41 -6.11 -6.94
C GLU A 84 14.16 -7.00 -7.03
N LYS A 85 14.12 -8.12 -6.27
CA LYS A 85 12.94 -8.99 -6.20
C LYS A 85 11.73 -8.27 -5.63
N TYR A 86 11.92 -7.48 -4.56
CA TYR A 86 10.86 -6.70 -3.95
C TYR A 86 10.27 -5.70 -4.95
N VAL A 87 11.11 -4.93 -5.63
CA VAL A 87 10.69 -3.98 -6.67
C VAL A 87 9.94 -4.69 -7.79
N HIS A 88 10.41 -5.85 -8.23
CA HIS A 88 9.72 -6.65 -9.24
C HIS A 88 8.33 -7.09 -8.78
N THR A 89 8.20 -7.62 -7.57
CA THR A 89 6.92 -8.07 -7.01
C THR A 89 5.93 -6.91 -6.86
N VAL A 90 6.37 -5.76 -6.35
CA VAL A 90 5.52 -4.56 -6.24
C VAL A 90 5.07 -4.10 -7.62
N SER A 91 5.97 -4.09 -8.62
CA SER A 91 5.62 -3.72 -9.99
C SER A 91 4.59 -4.67 -10.63
N GLN A 92 4.61 -5.95 -10.27
CA GLN A 92 3.59 -6.91 -10.72
C GLN A 92 2.26 -6.67 -10.00
N LEU A 93 2.30 -6.36 -8.70
CA LEU A 93 1.10 -6.04 -7.92
C LEU A 93 0.36 -4.83 -8.50
N ASP A 94 1.09 -3.78 -8.87
CA ASP A 94 0.51 -2.58 -9.49
C ASP A 94 -0.21 -2.91 -10.81
N LYS A 95 0.37 -3.79 -11.63
CA LYS A 95 -0.27 -4.27 -12.87
C LYS A 95 -1.56 -5.02 -12.58
N PHE A 96 -1.54 -5.93 -11.60
CA PHE A 96 -2.74 -6.68 -11.23
C PHE A 96 -3.83 -5.76 -10.65
N GLN A 97 -3.45 -4.75 -9.87
CA GLN A 97 -4.40 -3.75 -9.38
C GLN A 97 -5.07 -2.97 -10.52
N ALA A 98 -4.29 -2.55 -11.53
CA ALA A 98 -4.85 -1.90 -12.71
C ALA A 98 -5.81 -2.83 -13.48
N LEU A 99 -5.43 -4.10 -13.67
CA LEU A 99 -6.30 -5.08 -14.35
C LEU A 99 -7.59 -5.36 -13.57
N MET A 100 -7.52 -5.49 -12.25
CA MET A 100 -8.72 -5.66 -11.42
C MET A 100 -9.65 -4.45 -11.53
N TRP A 101 -9.09 -3.24 -11.49
CA TRP A 101 -9.86 -2.02 -11.68
C TRP A 101 -10.58 -1.99 -13.03
N ASP A 102 -9.89 -2.36 -14.12
CA ASP A 102 -10.49 -2.40 -15.46
C ASP A 102 -11.64 -3.41 -15.53
N VAL A 103 -11.47 -4.60 -14.94
CA VAL A 103 -12.51 -5.63 -14.90
C VAL A 103 -13.71 -5.19 -14.06
N GLU A 104 -13.49 -4.60 -12.89
CA GLU A 104 -14.55 -4.05 -12.05
C GLU A 104 -15.33 -2.97 -12.80
N ASN A 105 -14.64 -2.07 -13.47
CA ASN A 105 -15.26 -1.02 -14.27
C ASN A 105 -16.09 -1.60 -15.44
N GLN A 106 -15.60 -2.64 -16.12
CA GLN A 106 -16.37 -3.36 -17.14
C GLN A 106 -17.63 -4.01 -16.54
N ASN A 107 -17.50 -4.67 -15.38
CA ASN A 107 -18.64 -5.29 -14.69
C ASN A 107 -19.70 -4.25 -14.31
N CYS A 108 -19.30 -3.08 -13.80
CA CYS A 108 -20.24 -1.98 -13.53
C CYS A 108 -21.01 -1.55 -14.78
N ALA A 109 -20.34 -1.47 -15.94
CA ALA A 109 -21.00 -1.14 -17.21
C ALA A 109 -22.00 -2.23 -17.64
N TYR A 110 -21.65 -3.50 -17.46
CA TYR A 110 -22.55 -4.62 -17.75
C TYR A 110 -23.77 -4.63 -16.84
N GLU A 111 -23.60 -4.44 -15.54
CA GLU A 111 -24.70 -4.34 -14.57
C GLU A 111 -25.66 -3.20 -14.94
N TYR A 112 -25.12 -2.04 -15.32
CA TYR A 112 -25.93 -0.92 -15.78
C TYR A 112 -26.76 -1.25 -17.03
N LEU A 113 -26.13 -1.87 -18.04
CA LEU A 113 -26.83 -2.26 -19.26
C LEU A 113 -27.88 -3.34 -19.00
N PHE A 114 -27.54 -4.34 -18.19
CA PHE A 114 -28.45 -5.42 -17.81
C PHE A 114 -29.68 -4.86 -17.10
N LYS A 115 -29.48 -3.95 -16.14
CA LYS A 115 -30.58 -3.27 -15.45
C LYS A 115 -31.49 -2.50 -16.41
N LYS A 116 -30.92 -1.74 -17.36
CA LYS A 116 -31.71 -1.06 -18.39
C LYS A 116 -32.52 -2.02 -19.25
N ILE A 117 -31.91 -3.13 -19.68
CA ILE A 117 -32.60 -4.15 -20.47
C ILE A 117 -33.75 -4.77 -19.65
N ALA A 118 -33.53 -5.06 -18.38
CA ALA A 118 -34.55 -5.58 -17.48
C ALA A 118 -35.73 -4.59 -17.29
N GLU A 119 -35.44 -3.29 -17.14
CA GLU A 119 -36.46 -2.23 -17.09
C GLU A 119 -37.27 -2.12 -18.40
N VAL A 120 -36.60 -2.22 -19.55
CA VAL A 120 -37.28 -2.21 -20.85
C VAL A 120 -38.08 -3.50 -21.09
N ALA A 121 -37.55 -4.65 -20.68
CA ALA A 121 -38.24 -5.93 -20.81
C ALA A 121 -39.50 -5.98 -19.93
N SER A 122 -39.42 -5.50 -18.68
CA SER A 122 -40.56 -5.43 -17.78
C SER A 122 -41.64 -4.46 -18.26
N THR A 123 -41.28 -3.35 -18.91
CA THR A 123 -42.26 -2.41 -19.48
C THR A 123 -42.85 -2.88 -20.82
N LYS A 124 -42.10 -3.65 -21.62
CA LYS A 124 -42.61 -4.24 -22.88
C LYS A 124 -43.39 -5.53 -22.66
N TYR A 125 -43.14 -6.25 -21.57
CA TYR A 125 -43.94 -7.40 -21.14
C TYR A 125 -45.21 -6.92 -20.43
N ILE A 126 -46.03 -6.16 -21.15
CA ILE A 126 -47.45 -6.10 -20.83
C ILE A 126 -47.99 -7.40 -21.38
N ASP A 127 -48.03 -8.41 -20.52
CA ASP A 127 -48.69 -9.64 -20.85
C ASP A 127 -50.18 -9.36 -20.91
N LEU A 128 -50.68 -9.04 -22.11
CA LEU A 128 -52.13 -8.93 -22.26
C LEU A 128 -52.71 -10.30 -21.88
N PRO A 129 -53.81 -10.34 -21.09
CA PRO A 129 -54.52 -11.58 -20.73
C PRO A 129 -54.93 -12.42 -21.94
N LEU A 130 -54.84 -11.84 -23.14
CA LEU A 130 -55.25 -12.37 -24.43
C LEU A 130 -54.06 -12.67 -25.34
N SER A 131 -52.88 -12.98 -24.80
CA SER A 131 -51.77 -13.46 -25.65
C SER A 131 -52.03 -14.92 -26.08
N PHE A 132 -52.26 -15.14 -27.38
CA PHE A 132 -52.54 -16.45 -27.98
C PHE A 132 -51.32 -17.01 -28.71
N TYR A 133 -51.12 -18.33 -28.64
CA TYR A 133 -50.22 -19.06 -29.51
C TYR A 133 -51.03 -20.06 -30.34
N ASN A 134 -50.92 -20.01 -31.67
CA ASN A 134 -51.72 -20.84 -32.60
C ASN A 134 -53.24 -20.75 -32.39
N GLY A 135 -53.74 -19.58 -31.97
CA GLY A 135 -55.17 -19.35 -31.72
C GLY A 135 -55.70 -19.94 -30.40
N ARG A 136 -54.83 -20.43 -29.51
CA ARG A 136 -55.21 -20.88 -28.15
C ARG A 136 -54.45 -20.08 -27.09
N PRO A 137 -55.06 -19.80 -25.93
CA PRO A 137 -54.34 -19.19 -24.81
C PRO A 137 -53.22 -20.12 -24.35
N TYR A 138 -52.17 -19.55 -23.76
CA TYR A 138 -51.08 -20.35 -23.22
C TYR A 138 -51.57 -21.26 -22.09
N PRO A 139 -51.03 -22.48 -21.93
CA PRO A 139 -51.48 -23.44 -20.92
C PRO A 139 -51.47 -22.91 -19.48
N TRP A 140 -50.54 -22.00 -19.15
CA TRP A 140 -50.42 -21.38 -17.84
C TRP A 140 -51.22 -20.07 -17.68
N LYS A 141 -51.99 -19.69 -18.71
CA LYS A 141 -52.91 -18.53 -18.71
C LYS A 141 -54.36 -18.94 -18.93
N LEU A 142 -54.63 -20.24 -18.91
CA LEU A 142 -55.96 -20.77 -19.20
C LEU A 142 -56.96 -20.31 -18.14
N GLU A 143 -56.59 -20.36 -16.86
CA GLU A 143 -57.43 -19.95 -15.73
C GLU A 143 -57.73 -18.45 -15.75
N GLU A 144 -56.73 -17.60 -16.05
CA GLU A 144 -56.91 -16.16 -16.21
C GLU A 144 -57.79 -15.81 -17.43
N TRP A 145 -57.64 -16.58 -18.51
CA TRP A 145 -58.44 -16.43 -19.73
C TRP A 145 -59.90 -16.84 -19.50
N GLU A 146 -60.13 -17.99 -18.85
CA GLU A 146 -61.46 -18.46 -18.46
C GLU A 146 -62.16 -17.44 -17.56
N ALA A 147 -61.48 -16.95 -16.50
CA ALA A 147 -62.04 -15.94 -15.61
C ALA A 147 -62.39 -14.61 -16.31
N HIS A 148 -61.59 -14.18 -17.29
CA HIS A 148 -61.86 -12.96 -18.06
C HIS A 148 -63.09 -13.10 -18.96
N TYR A 149 -63.34 -14.28 -19.56
CA TYR A 149 -64.51 -14.51 -20.40
C TYR A 149 -65.77 -14.84 -19.60
N GLU A 150 -65.65 -15.58 -18.49
CA GLU A 150 -66.78 -15.83 -17.59
C GLU A 150 -67.35 -14.53 -17.01
N ASP A 151 -66.50 -13.54 -16.69
CA ASP A 151 -66.93 -12.22 -16.23
C ASP A 151 -67.50 -11.34 -17.37
N ASN A 152 -67.20 -11.64 -18.64
CA ASN A 152 -67.82 -10.96 -19.79
C ASN A 152 -69.16 -11.60 -20.19
N ASP A 153 -69.25 -12.92 -20.17
CA ASP A 153 -70.50 -13.66 -20.40
C ASP A 153 -71.52 -13.35 -19.29
N ALA A 154 -71.07 -13.26 -18.02
CA ALA A 154 -71.93 -12.84 -16.91
C ALA A 154 -72.42 -11.38 -17.02
N LYS A 155 -71.74 -10.52 -17.79
CA LYS A 155 -72.16 -9.14 -18.08
C LYS A 155 -73.03 -9.05 -19.34
N GLU A 156 -72.91 -9.98 -20.28
CA GLU A 156 -73.81 -10.11 -21.44
C GLU A 156 -75.12 -10.83 -21.10
N GLU A 157 -75.13 -11.71 -20.09
CA GLU A 157 -76.32 -12.41 -19.58
C GLU A 157 -77.22 -11.59 -18.64
N ASP A 158 -77.06 -10.26 -18.59
CA ASP A 158 -78.13 -9.35 -18.15
C ASP A 158 -78.92 -8.83 -19.38
N PRO A 159 -79.83 -9.62 -19.98
CA PRO A 159 -80.79 -9.07 -20.92
C PRO A 159 -81.75 -8.20 -20.12
N ALA A 160 -81.71 -6.89 -20.39
CA ALA A 160 -82.73 -5.95 -19.97
C ALA A 160 -84.14 -6.55 -20.14
N PRO A 161 -84.97 -6.63 -19.07
CA PRO A 161 -86.35 -6.97 -19.27
C PRO A 161 -87.19 -5.70 -19.37
N THR A 162 -88.19 -5.78 -20.22
CA THR A 162 -89.48 -5.06 -20.19
C THR A 162 -89.68 -3.97 -21.24
N THR A 163 -90.05 -4.45 -22.43
CA THR A 163 -91.22 -4.00 -23.23
C THR A 163 -91.96 -2.75 -22.75
N GLN A 164 -91.89 -1.67 -23.55
CA GLN A 164 -92.96 -0.67 -23.62
C GLN A 164 -93.72 -0.81 -24.94
N ALA A 165 -94.94 -1.32 -24.81
CA ALA A 165 -95.98 -1.26 -25.83
C ALA A 165 -96.35 0.21 -26.09
N TRP A 166 -96.19 0.66 -27.33
CA TRP A 166 -96.82 1.87 -27.81
C TRP A 166 -98.02 1.46 -28.66
N GLY A 167 -99.21 1.72 -28.11
CA GLY A 167 -100.48 1.53 -28.78
C GLY A 167 -100.67 2.53 -29.93
N ASN A 168 -101.32 2.05 -30.99
CA ASN A 168 -101.73 2.84 -32.13
C ASN A 168 -102.86 3.82 -31.75
N SER A 169 -102.82 5.02 -32.32
CA SER A 169 -103.99 5.86 -32.55
C SER A 169 -103.86 6.48 -33.93
N THR A 170 -104.72 6.05 -34.87
CA THR A 170 -105.61 6.90 -35.67
C THR A 170 -106.62 5.99 -36.36
#